data_AF-A0A928CUB1-F1
#
_entry.id   AF-A0A928CUB1-F1
#
_cell.length_a   1.000
_cell.length_b   1.000
_cell.length_c   1.000
_cell.angle_alpha   90.00
_cell.angle_beta   90.00
_cell.angle_gamma   90.00
#
_symmetry.space_group_name_H-M   'P 1'
#
loop_
_entity.id
_entity.type
_entity.pdbx_description
1 polymer ?
#
loop_
_entity_poly.entity_id
_entity_poly.type
_entity_poly.pdbx_seq_one_letter_code
_entity_poly.pdbx_strand_id
1 'polypeptide(L)' 'MRLNTEVNLARLSKTTLPKEFVEQHCGEWNHQDWLGFCALLEEKGYTPIDLDQVGLLLEAQKTIYWEKHS' A
#
# COMPACT_ATOMS: atom_id res chain seq x y z
N MET A 1 -10.67 -9.28 17.11
CA MET A 1 -9.63 -8.24 16.95
C MET A 1 -9.64 -7.66 15.53
N ARG A 2 -10.80 -7.23 15.00
CA ARG A 2 -10.94 -6.65 13.63
C ARG A 2 -10.76 -5.13 13.57
N LEU A 3 -10.99 -4.44 14.69
CA LEU A 3 -10.85 -2.98 14.76
C LEU A 3 -9.44 -2.49 14.40
N ASN A 4 -8.39 -3.19 14.86
CA ASN A 4 -7.02 -2.72 14.67
C ASN A 4 -6.57 -2.82 13.20
N THR A 5 -7.02 -3.84 12.46
CA THR A 5 -6.71 -4.01 11.04
C THR A 5 -7.35 -2.92 10.18
N GLU A 6 -8.64 -2.62 10.43
CA GLU A 6 -9.37 -1.56 9.72
C GLU A 6 -8.83 -0.17 10.08
N VAL A 7 -8.50 0.07 11.36
CA VAL A 7 -7.90 1.34 11.81
C VAL A 7 -6.54 1.57 11.15
N ASN A 8 -5.69 0.55 11.10
CA ASN A 8 -4.36 0.68 10.49
C ASN A 8 -4.46 0.86 8.97
N LEU A 9 -5.38 0.18 8.30
CA LEU A 9 -5.65 0.40 6.88
C LEU A 9 -6.16 1.82 6.61
N ALA A 10 -7.09 2.32 7.43
CA ALA A 10 -7.61 3.70 7.33
C ALA A 10 -6.55 4.77 7.66
N ARG A 11 -5.57 4.44 8.52
CA ARG A 11 -4.39 5.30 8.75
C ARG A 11 -3.49 5.29 7.52
N LEU A 12 -3.19 4.12 6.95
CA LEU A 12 -2.33 3.94 5.79
C LEU A 12 -2.88 4.69 4.56
N SER A 13 -4.18 4.57 4.29
CA SER A 13 -4.83 5.21 3.13
C SER A 13 -4.80 6.74 3.17
N LYS A 14 -4.55 7.35 4.34
CA LYS A 14 -4.38 8.80 4.50
C LYS A 14 -2.93 9.27 4.34
N THR A 15 -1.99 8.35 4.18
CA THR A 15 -0.57 8.67 3.97
C THR A 15 -0.22 8.66 2.49
N THR A 16 0.97 9.17 2.17
CA THR A 16 1.55 9.08 0.82
C THR A 16 2.22 7.73 0.54
N LEU A 17 2.40 6.85 1.53
CA LEU A 17 3.13 5.59 1.37
C LEU A 17 2.63 4.71 0.23
N PRO A 18 1.31 4.47 0.06
CA PRO A 18 0.81 3.67 -1.08
C PRO A 18 1.14 4.32 -2.42
N LYS A 19 1.03 5.65 -2.49
CA LYS A 19 1.33 6.44 -3.69
C LYS A 19 2.82 6.43 -4.02
N GLU A 20 3.67 6.69 -3.04
CA GLU A 20 5.13 6.69 -3.19
C GLU A 20 5.62 5.32 -3.65
N PHE A 21 5.08 4.23 -3.09
CA PHE A 21 5.40 2.88 -3.54
C PHE A 21 5.06 2.70 -5.03
N VAL A 22 3.84 3.00 -5.44
CA VAL A 22 3.43 2.88 -6.85
C VAL A 22 4.30 3.75 -7.76
N GLU A 23 4.60 4.99 -7.38
CA GLU A 23 5.43 5.91 -8.18
C GLU A 23 6.89 5.44 -8.29
N GLN A 24 7.50 4.95 -7.20
CA GLN A 24 8.88 4.42 -7.18
C GLN A 24 9.03 3.18 -8.08
N HIS A 25 7.95 2.41 -8.20
CA HIS A 25 7.89 1.21 -9.02
C HIS A 25 7.25 1.48 -10.40
N CYS A 26 7.02 2.73 -10.78
CA CYS A 26 6.43 3.10 -12.08
C CYS A 26 5.10 2.39 -12.40
N GLY A 27 4.29 2.10 -11.39
CA GLY A 27 3.03 1.37 -11.53
C GLY A 27 3.17 -0.15 -11.64
N GLU A 28 4.37 -0.70 -11.60
CA GLU A 28 4.63 -2.14 -11.72
C GLU A 28 5.60 -2.63 -10.65
N TRP A 29 5.15 -3.56 -9.81
CA TRP A 29 5.99 -4.16 -8.77
C TRP A 29 5.92 -5.68 -8.86
N ASN A 30 7.03 -6.33 -8.49
CA ASN A 30 7.09 -7.78 -8.39
C ASN A 30 6.80 -8.25 -6.96
N HIS A 31 6.90 -9.57 -6.73
CA HIS A 31 6.66 -10.13 -5.40
C HIS A 31 7.66 -9.66 -4.33
N GLN A 32 8.92 -9.44 -4.69
CA GLN A 32 9.95 -8.99 -3.75
C GLN A 32 9.72 -7.55 -3.30
N ASP A 33 9.30 -6.68 -4.22
CA ASP A 33 8.91 -5.30 -3.93
C ASP A 33 7.72 -5.27 -2.96
N TRP A 34 6.73 -6.14 -3.21
CA TRP A 34 5.58 -6.33 -2.32
C TRP A 34 6.00 -6.74 -0.91
N LEU A 35 6.87 -7.74 -0.76
CA LEU A 35 7.38 -8.17 0.56
C LEU A 35 8.14 -7.04 1.27
N GLY A 36 8.92 -6.25 0.52
CA GLY A 36 9.61 -5.08 1.05
C GLY A 36 8.63 -4.04 1.60
N PHE A 37 7.53 -3.80 0.88
CA PHE A 37 6.47 -2.90 1.35
C PHE A 37 5.76 -3.45 2.60
N CYS A 38 5.46 -4.74 2.66
CA CYS A 38 4.89 -5.36 3.87
C CYS A 38 5.79 -5.18 5.09
N ALA A 39 7.10 -5.41 4.94
CA ALA A 39 8.08 -5.22 6.01
C ALA A 39 8.14 -3.74 6.47
N LEU A 40 8.09 -2.80 5.53
CA LEU A 40 8.00 -1.36 5.84
C LEU A 40 6.75 -1.01 6.67
N LEU A 41 5.60 -1.61 6.33
CA LEU A 41 4.36 -1.39 7.07
C LEU A 41 4.44 -1.92 8.51
N GLU A 42 5.08 -3.08 8.70
CA GLU A 42 5.36 -3.62 10.03
C GLU A 42 6.29 -2.71 10.83
N GLU A 43 7.42 -2.28 10.25
CA GLU A 43 8.36 -1.35 10.88
C GLU A 43 7.70 -0.03 11.30
N LYS A 44 6.78 0.48 10.46
CA LYS A 44 6.03 1.72 10.73
C LYS A 44 4.83 1.54 11.67
N GLY A 45 4.60 0.33 12.19
CA GLY A 45 3.56 0.07 13.19
C GLY A 45 2.14 0.05 12.63
N TYR A 46 1.97 -0.39 11.38
CA TYR A 46 0.66 -0.65 10.79
C TYR A 46 0.16 -2.08 11.08
N THR A 47 0.94 -2.94 11.71
CA THR A 47 0.51 -4.29 12.09
C THR A 47 -0.32 -4.29 13.39
N PRO A 48 -1.44 -5.03 13.47
CA PRO A 48 -2.00 -5.90 12.43
C PRO A 48 -2.69 -5.09 11.31
N ILE A 49 -2.58 -5.54 10.06
CA ILE A 49 -3.25 -4.98 8.88
C ILE A 49 -3.70 -6.11 7.94
N ASP A 50 -4.75 -5.88 7.18
CA ASP A 50 -5.20 -6.78 6.12
C ASP A 50 -4.41 -6.51 4.83
N LEU A 51 -3.49 -7.42 4.50
CA LEU A 51 -2.61 -7.28 3.35
C LEU A 51 -3.34 -7.39 2.01
N ASP A 52 -4.47 -8.09 1.94
CA ASP A 52 -5.27 -8.17 0.71
C ASP A 52 -5.88 -6.78 0.41
N GLN A 53 -6.35 -6.09 1.45
CA GLN A 53 -6.85 -4.72 1.32
C GLN A 53 -5.75 -3.71 0.99
N VAL A 54 -4.52 -3.93 1.47
CA VAL A 54 -3.36 -3.12 1.06
C VAL A 54 -3.09 -3.31 -0.43
N GLY A 55 -3.15 -4.55 -0.94
CA GLY A 55 -3.00 -4.81 -2.38
C GLY A 55 -4.03 -4.05 -3.22
N LEU A 56 -5.31 -4.08 -2.83
CA LEU A 56 -6.37 -3.31 -3.50
C LEU A 56 -6.11 -1.79 -3.47
N LEU A 57 -5.59 -1.27 -2.36
CA LEU A 57 -5.21 0.14 -2.24
C LEU A 57 -4.09 0.52 -3.21
N LEU A 58 -3.10 -0.35 -3.39
CA LEU A 58 -2.00 -0.15 -4.36
C LEU A 58 -2.51 -0.20 -5.80
N GLU A 59 -3.38 -1.14 -6.14
CA GLU A 59 -4.00 -1.22 -7.48
C GLU A 59 -4.86 0.03 -7.80
N ALA A 60 -5.61 0.55 -6.83
CA ALA A 60 -6.34 1.80 -7.01
C ALA A 60 -5.39 2.99 -7.30
N GLN A 61 -4.26 3.04 -6.60
CA GLN A 61 -3.26 4.08 -6.77
C GLN A 61 -2.47 3.93 -8.08
N LYS A 62 -2.28 2.70 -8.57
CA LYS A 62 -1.73 2.38 -9.88
C LYS A 62 -2.60 2.90 -11.02
N THR A 63 -3.93 2.74 -10.93
CA THR A 63 -4.85 3.34 -11.90
C THR A 63 -4.66 4.85 -11.98
N ILE A 64 -4.61 5.55 -10.84
CA ILE A 64 -4.36 7.00 -10.78
C ILE A 64 -3.00 7.37 -11.37
N TYR A 65 -1.97 6.55 -11.13
CA TYR A 65 -0.64 6.76 -11.71
C TYR A 65 -0.70 6.69 -13.24
N TRP A 66 -1.33 5.67 -13.81
CA TRP A 66 -1.44 5.52 -15.27
C TRP A 66 -2.30 6.60 -15.93
N GLU A 67 -3.41 7.01 -15.31
CA GLU A 67 -4.23 8.13 -15.81
C GLU A 67 -3.44 9.45 -15.93
N LYS A 68 -2.41 9.64 -15.10
CA LYS A 68 -1.55 10.84 -15.17
C LYS A 68 -0.44 10.74 -16.22
N HIS A 69 -0.11 9.55 -16.67
CA HIS A 69 1.01 9.28 -17.58
C HIS A 69 0.54 8.76 -18.96
N SER A 70 -0.77 8.68 -19.19
CA SER A 70 -1.44 8.48 -20.47
C SER A 70 -1.63 9.79 -21.24
#